data_AF-A0A1N6IH75-F1
#
_entry.id   AF-A0A1N6IH75-F1
#
_cell.length_a   1.000
_cell.length_b   1.000
_cell.length_c   1.000
_cell.angle_alpha   90.00
_cell.angle_beta   90.00
_cell.angle_gamma   90.00
#
_symmetry.space_group_name_H-M   'P 1'
#
loop_
_entity.id
_entity.type
_entity.pdbx_description
1 polymer ?
#
loop_
_entity_poly.entity_id
_entity_poly.type
_entity_poly.pdbx_seq_one_letter_code
_entity_poly.pdbx_strand_id
1 'polypeptide(L)'
;MTDLLPLLSSNLLAAVMGAVIGALAVNWLSRRYARVRQVFDLHREFSTPDMLDHRGKCETGLVALKRDGTLPGFLRLEAAGQDSVWAVLAFYERLALAARHGQVHTRLMAGLFGEVYIYYWDQYFGAFENTENLDLPRDLERLAVKIKKADRRSHKRWVENGRARYARLERRLQKEAPAS
;
A
#
# COMPACT_ATOMS: atom_id res chain seq x y z
N MET A 1 -65.92 -10.50 18.04
CA MET A 1 -64.88 -9.47 18.26
C MET A 1 -63.54 -10.14 18.62
N THR A 2 -63.04 -11.10 17.81
CA THR A 2 -61.91 -11.96 18.23
C THR A 2 -60.76 -12.09 17.22
N ASP A 3 -60.76 -11.34 16.11
CA ASP A 3 -59.77 -11.57 15.03
C ASP A 3 -58.70 -10.46 14.89
N LEU A 4 -58.61 -9.50 15.81
CA LEU A 4 -57.64 -8.38 15.71
C LEU A 4 -56.24 -8.68 16.28
N LEU A 5 -56.11 -9.69 17.13
CA LEU A 5 -54.84 -10.10 17.75
C LEU A 5 -53.79 -10.68 16.76
N PRO A 6 -54.13 -11.54 15.79
CA PRO A 6 -53.13 -12.07 14.83
C PRO A 6 -52.66 -11.04 13.80
N LEU A 7 -53.44 -9.99 13.54
CA LEU A 7 -53.07 -8.87 12.67
C LEU A 7 -52.05 -7.92 13.33
N LEU A 8 -52.16 -7.71 14.65
CA LEU A 8 -51.19 -6.90 15.39
C LEU A 8 -49.83 -7.61 15.55
N SER A 9 -49.82 -8.93 15.77
CA SER A 9 -48.58 -9.70 15.92
C SER A 9 -47.78 -9.81 14.63
N SER A 10 -48.45 -9.98 13.48
CA SER A 10 -47.81 -10.07 12.16
C SER A 10 -47.17 -8.74 11.71
N ASN A 11 -47.85 -7.61 11.94
CA ASN A 11 -47.31 -6.28 11.63
C ASN A 11 -46.11 -5.92 12.51
N LEU A 12 -46.17 -6.22 13.81
CA LEU A 12 -45.06 -5.98 14.73
C LEU A 12 -43.83 -6.82 14.36
N LEU A 13 -44.04 -8.10 14.00
CA LEU A 13 -42.96 -9.01 13.62
C LEU A 13 -42.31 -8.57 12.29
N ALA A 14 -43.12 -8.12 11.31
CA ALA A 14 -42.61 -7.54 10.07
C ALA A 14 -41.79 -6.26 10.32
N ALA A 15 -42.23 -5.39 11.23
CA ALA A 15 -41.52 -4.17 11.59
C ALA A 15 -40.16 -4.45 12.25
N VAL A 16 -40.11 -5.40 13.20
CA VAL A 16 -38.86 -5.82 13.86
C VAL A 16 -37.89 -6.43 12.84
N MET A 17 -38.37 -7.32 11.98
CA MET A 17 -37.55 -7.94 10.93
C MET A 17 -37.02 -6.90 9.94
N GLY A 18 -37.85 -5.94 9.53
CA GLY A 18 -37.43 -4.82 8.68
C GLY A 18 -36.34 -3.96 9.33
N ALA A 19 -36.48 -3.66 10.63
CA ALA A 19 -35.48 -2.90 11.38
C ALA A 19 -34.15 -3.65 11.49
N VAL A 20 -34.17 -4.96 11.76
CA VAL A 20 -32.96 -5.79 11.84
C VAL A 20 -32.24 -5.85 10.48
N ILE A 21 -32.97 -6.11 9.40
CA ILE A 21 -32.39 -6.15 8.05
C ILE A 21 -31.81 -4.78 7.67
N GLY A 22 -32.53 -3.69 7.97
CA GLY A 22 -32.06 -2.33 7.76
C GLY A 22 -30.75 -2.05 8.52
N ALA A 23 -30.68 -2.40 9.80
CA ALA A 23 -29.49 -2.21 10.62
C ALA A 23 -28.27 -3.01 10.09
N LEU A 24 -28.49 -4.25 9.66
CA LEU A 24 -27.44 -5.08 9.07
C LEU A 24 -26.93 -4.49 7.74
N ALA A 25 -27.84 -4.04 6.87
CA ALA A 25 -27.51 -3.43 5.59
C ALA A 25 -26.71 -2.13 5.77
N VAL A 26 -27.14 -1.27 6.71
CA VAL A 26 -26.44 -0.01 7.04
C VAL A 26 -25.05 -0.32 7.59
N ASN A 27 -24.91 -1.22 8.57
CA ASN A 27 -23.60 -1.59 9.12
C ASN A 27 -22.66 -2.15 8.04
N TRP A 28 -23.15 -3.00 7.14
CA TRP A 28 -22.37 -3.52 6.02
C TRP A 28 -21.91 -2.41 5.07
N LEU A 29 -22.81 -1.49 4.72
CA LEU A 29 -22.51 -0.37 3.83
C LEU A 29 -21.51 0.61 4.47
N SER A 30 -21.71 0.96 5.74
CA SER A 30 -20.81 1.82 6.52
C SER A 30 -19.40 1.23 6.58
N ARG A 31 -19.25 -0.07 6.84
CA ARG A 31 -17.94 -0.75 6.82
C ARG A 31 -17.30 -0.73 5.43
N ARG A 32 -18.09 -0.87 4.35
CA ARG A 32 -17.57 -0.78 2.98
C ARG A 32 -17.08 0.63 2.66
N TYR A 33 -17.86 1.65 3.02
CA TYR A 33 -17.51 3.04 2.81
C TYR A 33 -16.25 3.45 3.60
N ALA A 34 -16.16 3.05 4.87
CA ALA A 34 -14.99 3.30 5.71
C ALA A 34 -13.70 2.76 5.08
N ARG A 35 -13.73 1.54 4.53
CA ARG A 35 -12.57 0.92 3.86
C ARG A 35 -12.13 1.65 2.59
N VAL A 36 -13.07 2.22 1.84
CA VAL A 36 -12.78 3.02 0.64
C VAL A 36 -12.20 4.37 1.04
N ARG A 37 -12.83 5.03 2.03
CA ARG A 37 -12.35 6.29 2.59
C ARG A 37 -10.91 6.17 3.11
N GLN A 38 -10.62 5.13 3.89
CA GLN A 38 -9.27 4.89 4.41
C GLN A 38 -8.22 4.78 3.29
N VAL A 39 -8.56 4.14 2.16
CA VAL A 39 -7.64 4.04 1.01
C VAL A 39 -7.38 5.42 0.40
N PHE A 40 -8.40 6.25 0.27
CA PHE A 40 -8.23 7.61 -0.26
C PHE A 40 -7.49 8.52 0.71
N ASP A 41 -7.70 8.38 2.01
CA ASP A 41 -6.97 9.17 3.02
C ASP A 41 -5.47 8.79 3.02
N LEU A 42 -5.15 7.50 2.94
CA LEU A 42 -3.77 7.02 2.72
C LEU A 42 -3.20 7.51 1.39
N HIS A 43 -4.01 7.60 0.33
CA HIS A 43 -3.54 8.06 -0.97
C HIS A 43 -3.25 9.56 -0.97
N ARG A 44 -4.08 10.35 -0.28
CA ARG A 44 -3.84 11.78 -0.06
C ARG A 44 -2.55 11.98 0.71
N GLU A 45 -2.35 11.23 1.79
CA GLU A 45 -1.10 11.24 2.55
C GLU A 45 0.10 10.92 1.65
N PHE A 46 -0.01 9.85 0.84
CA PHE A 46 1.04 9.42 -0.08
C PHE A 46 1.35 10.41 -1.22
N SER A 47 0.43 11.34 -1.46
CA SER A 47 0.50 12.37 -2.50
C SER A 47 0.80 13.76 -1.93
N THR A 48 1.07 13.87 -0.62
CA THR A 48 1.49 15.14 -0.01
C THR A 48 2.86 15.57 -0.56
N PRO A 49 3.14 16.88 -0.68
CA PRO A 49 4.44 17.37 -1.12
C PRO A 49 5.61 16.75 -0.32
N ASP A 50 5.46 16.65 1.00
CA ASP A 50 6.47 16.07 1.88
C ASP A 50 6.74 14.60 1.56
N MET A 51 5.68 13.79 1.39
CA MET A 51 5.86 12.38 1.01
C MET A 51 6.42 12.22 -0.40
N LEU A 52 6.07 13.12 -1.34
CA LEU A 52 6.66 13.12 -2.68
C LEU A 52 8.16 13.44 -2.65
N ASP A 53 8.58 14.38 -1.81
CA ASP A 53 10.00 14.69 -1.59
C ASP A 53 10.74 13.48 -0.99
N HIS A 54 10.18 12.86 0.06
CA HIS A 54 10.73 11.62 0.63
C HIS A 54 10.83 10.50 -0.40
N ARG A 55 9.81 10.32 -1.26
CA ARG A 55 9.85 9.32 -2.33
C ARG A 55 10.96 9.60 -3.34
N GLY A 56 11.16 10.86 -3.73
CA GLY A 56 12.23 11.25 -4.64
C GLY A 56 13.62 11.01 -4.04
N LYS A 57 13.84 11.43 -2.79
CA LYS A 57 15.10 11.20 -2.05
C LYS A 57 15.35 9.71 -1.82
N CYS A 58 14.31 8.95 -1.49
CA CYS A 58 14.36 7.50 -1.39
C CYS A 58 14.80 6.90 -2.73
N GLU A 59 14.17 7.23 -3.87
CA GLU A 59 14.57 6.72 -5.19
C GLU A 59 16.04 7.00 -5.52
N THR A 60 16.53 8.23 -5.29
CA THR A 60 17.94 8.58 -5.49
C THR A 60 18.85 7.75 -4.59
N GLY A 61 18.48 7.59 -3.32
CA GLY A 61 19.27 6.82 -2.36
C GLY A 61 19.31 5.33 -2.68
N LEU A 62 18.20 4.78 -3.17
CA LEU A 62 18.07 3.38 -3.61
C LEU A 62 18.94 3.08 -4.84
N VAL A 63 19.08 4.02 -5.77
CA VAL A 63 19.92 3.84 -6.96
C VAL A 63 21.40 3.84 -6.59
N ALA A 64 21.81 4.73 -5.68
CA ALA A 64 23.17 4.73 -5.14
C ALA A 64 23.50 3.39 -4.46
N LEU A 65 22.58 2.88 -3.66
CA LEU A 65 22.66 1.59 -2.99
C LEU A 65 22.84 0.40 -3.93
N LYS A 66 22.06 0.35 -5.01
CA LYS A 66 22.10 -0.75 -5.97
C LYS A 66 23.42 -0.78 -6.77
N ARG A 67 24.04 0.38 -6.97
CA ARG A 67 25.34 0.51 -7.65
C ARG A 67 26.50 -0.07 -6.80
N ASP A 68 26.43 0.09 -5.49
CA ASP A 68 27.45 -0.39 -4.54
C ASP A 68 27.21 -1.83 -4.06
N GLY A 69 26.03 -2.40 -4.36
CA GLY A 69 25.73 -3.83 -4.20
C GLY A 69 25.69 -4.36 -2.76
N THR A 70 25.78 -3.50 -1.74
CA THR A 70 25.92 -3.92 -0.35
C THR A 70 25.17 -2.99 0.63
N LEU A 71 24.68 -3.54 1.74
CA LEU A 71 24.06 -2.82 2.87
C LEU A 71 24.88 -1.62 3.42
N PRO A 72 26.23 -1.61 3.39
CA PRO A 72 27.06 -0.44 3.65
C PRO A 72 26.74 0.78 2.76
N GLY A 73 26.19 0.59 1.56
CA GLY A 73 25.72 1.70 0.72
C GLY A 73 24.53 2.46 1.34
N PHE A 74 23.70 1.80 2.17
CA PHE A 74 22.60 2.45 2.89
C PHE A 74 23.13 3.33 4.01
N LEU A 75 24.12 2.82 4.76
CA LEU A 75 24.80 3.55 5.82
C LEU A 75 25.63 4.74 5.28
N ARG A 76 25.99 4.71 3.99
CA ARG A 76 26.67 5.79 3.28
C ARG A 76 25.74 6.86 2.73
N LEU A 77 24.43 6.63 2.72
CA LEU A 77 23.48 7.70 2.43
C LEU A 77 23.60 8.77 3.50
N GLU A 78 23.53 10.04 3.09
CA GLU A 78 23.33 11.14 4.03
C GLU A 78 22.09 10.86 4.89
N ALA A 79 22.12 11.32 6.15
CA ALA A 79 21.04 11.07 7.12
C ALA A 79 19.64 11.37 6.54
N ALA A 80 19.50 12.45 5.76
CA ALA A 80 18.26 12.82 5.09
C ALA A 80 17.74 11.78 4.07
N GLY A 81 18.64 11.05 3.41
CA GLY A 81 18.31 9.96 2.50
C GLY A 81 17.82 8.71 3.26
N GLN A 82 18.44 8.39 4.39
CA GLN A 82 18.02 7.28 5.25
C GLN A 82 16.63 7.56 5.84
N ASP A 83 16.41 8.76 6.38
CA ASP A 83 15.11 9.18 6.93
C ASP A 83 13.98 9.07 5.89
N SER A 84 14.28 9.42 4.64
CA SER A 84 13.33 9.33 3.54
C SER A 84 12.97 7.89 3.17
N VAL A 85 13.94 6.97 3.25
CA VAL A 85 13.67 5.53 3.06
C VAL A 85 12.80 5.00 4.20
N TRP A 86 13.10 5.34 5.45
CA TRP A 86 12.30 4.95 6.61
C TRP A 86 10.88 5.51 6.55
N ALA A 87 10.69 6.75 6.12
CA ALA A 87 9.37 7.36 5.95
C ALA A 87 8.50 6.58 4.94
N VAL A 88 9.08 6.19 3.81
CA VAL A 88 8.38 5.38 2.79
C VAL A 88 8.09 3.97 3.30
N LEU A 89 9.04 3.34 4.00
CA LEU A 89 8.84 2.03 4.61
C LEU A 89 7.70 2.06 5.65
N ALA A 90 7.75 3.01 6.58
CA ALA A 90 6.74 3.18 7.63
C ALA A 90 5.34 3.44 7.04
N PHE A 91 5.24 4.15 5.91
CA PHE A 91 3.98 4.26 5.18
C PHE A 91 3.47 2.89 4.71
N TYR A 92 4.31 2.08 4.08
CA TYR A 92 3.91 0.77 3.58
C TYR A 92 3.63 -0.25 4.68
N GLU A 93 4.29 -0.17 5.83
CA GLU A 93 3.96 -0.98 7.01
C GLU A 93 2.55 -0.67 7.52
N ARG A 94 2.21 0.62 7.64
CA ARG A 94 0.84 1.03 7.99
C ARG A 94 -0.18 0.55 6.95
N LEU A 95 0.15 0.63 5.67
CA LEU A 95 -0.70 0.12 4.59
C LEU A 95 -0.89 -1.41 4.72
N ALA A 96 0.18 -2.15 5.03
CA ALA A 96 0.16 -3.59 5.21
C ALA A 96 -0.69 -4.00 6.42
N LEU A 97 -0.55 -3.31 7.55
CA LEU A 97 -1.36 -3.50 8.75
C LEU A 97 -2.84 -3.22 8.46
N ALA A 98 -3.15 -2.10 7.81
CA ALA A 98 -4.53 -1.77 7.43
C ALA A 98 -5.12 -2.85 6.49
N ALA A 99 -4.33 -3.37 5.56
CA ALA A 99 -4.72 -4.47 4.67
C ALA A 99 -4.87 -5.82 5.39
N ARG A 100 -4.10 -6.06 6.45
CA ARG A 100 -4.19 -7.25 7.30
C ARG A 100 -5.48 -7.25 8.12
N HIS A 101 -5.83 -6.11 8.72
CA HIS A 101 -7.03 -5.96 9.53
C HIS A 101 -8.30 -5.69 8.70
N GLY A 102 -8.21 -5.75 7.36
CA GLY A 102 -9.36 -5.53 6.47
C GLY A 102 -9.89 -4.10 6.53
N GLN A 103 -9.08 -3.13 6.96
CA GLN A 103 -9.46 -1.71 7.09
C GLN A 103 -9.38 -0.96 5.76
N VAL A 104 -8.89 -1.60 4.69
CA VAL A 104 -8.79 -1.01 3.35
C VAL A 104 -9.47 -1.87 2.29
N HIS A 105 -9.91 -1.23 1.21
CA HIS A 105 -10.45 -1.91 0.04
C HIS A 105 -9.31 -2.44 -0.85
N THR A 106 -8.99 -3.73 -0.74
CA THR A 106 -7.79 -4.37 -1.35
C THR A 106 -7.60 -4.08 -2.84
N ARG A 107 -8.66 -4.12 -3.65
CA ARG A 107 -8.55 -3.88 -5.10
C ARG A 107 -8.23 -2.42 -5.43
N LEU A 108 -8.76 -1.49 -4.64
CA LEU A 108 -8.52 -0.05 -4.83
C LEU A 108 -7.11 0.30 -4.34
N MET A 109 -6.73 -0.24 -3.19
CA MET A 109 -5.36 -0.17 -2.67
C MET A 109 -4.34 -0.68 -3.69
N ALA A 110 -4.56 -1.87 -4.28
CA ALA A 110 -3.67 -2.41 -5.30
C ALA A 110 -3.57 -1.51 -6.53
N GLY A 111 -4.69 -0.92 -6.98
CA GLY A 111 -4.71 0.00 -8.11
C GLY A 111 -3.97 1.32 -7.86
N LEU A 112 -4.02 1.85 -6.64
CA LEU A 112 -3.41 3.15 -6.30
C LEU A 112 -1.95 3.05 -5.86
N PHE A 113 -1.60 2.00 -5.11
CA PHE A 113 -0.26 1.87 -4.51
C PHE A 113 0.57 0.76 -5.13
N GLY A 114 -0.04 -0.16 -5.88
CA GLY A 114 0.59 -1.42 -6.27
C GLY A 114 1.84 -1.23 -7.13
N GLU A 115 1.79 -0.33 -8.11
CA GLU A 115 2.94 -0.07 -8.98
C GLU A 115 4.16 0.43 -8.19
N VAL A 116 3.95 1.45 -7.36
CA VAL A 116 5.01 2.07 -6.58
C VAL A 116 5.52 1.12 -5.49
N TYR A 117 4.62 0.33 -4.88
CA TYR A 117 5.01 -0.65 -3.88
C TYR A 117 5.87 -1.77 -4.46
N ILE A 118 5.46 -2.36 -5.59
CA ILE A 118 6.22 -3.43 -6.24
C ILE A 118 7.58 -2.92 -6.72
N TYR A 119 7.64 -1.67 -7.20
CA TYR A 119 8.90 -1.01 -7.50
C TYR A 119 9.84 -0.99 -6.28
N TYR A 120 9.36 -0.54 -5.11
CA TYR A 120 10.21 -0.54 -3.91
C TYR A 120 10.51 -1.96 -3.40
N TRP A 121 9.56 -2.88 -3.53
CA TRP A 121 9.74 -4.27 -3.14
C TRP A 121 10.83 -4.96 -3.96
N ASP A 122 10.75 -4.92 -5.29
CA ASP A 122 11.69 -5.65 -6.16
C ASP A 122 13.11 -5.05 -6.12
N GLN A 123 13.26 -3.80 -5.71
CA GLN A 123 14.53 -3.07 -5.81
C GLN A 123 15.24 -2.93 -4.47
N TYR A 124 14.47 -3.02 -3.38
CA TYR A 124 14.97 -2.74 -2.06
C TYR A 124 14.46 -3.78 -1.06
N PHE A 125 13.16 -3.85 -0.79
CA PHE A 125 12.66 -4.71 0.30
C PHE A 125 12.92 -6.21 0.08
N GLY A 126 12.74 -6.71 -1.14
CA GLY A 126 13.03 -8.11 -1.50
C GLY A 126 14.53 -8.41 -1.62
N ALA A 127 15.39 -7.39 -1.75
CA ALA A 127 16.83 -7.59 -1.72
C ALA A 127 17.35 -7.86 -0.30
N PHE A 128 16.66 -7.35 0.73
CA PHE A 128 17.02 -7.61 2.13
C PHE A 128 16.49 -8.92 2.69
N GLU A 129 15.57 -9.59 1.98
CA GLU A 129 14.99 -10.88 2.37
C GLU A 129 16.06 -11.97 2.56
N ASN A 130 17.24 -11.81 1.94
CA ASN A 130 18.38 -12.73 2.07
C ASN A 130 19.49 -12.25 3.03
N THR A 131 19.35 -11.08 3.64
CA THR A 131 20.32 -10.58 4.64
C THR A 131 19.79 -10.86 6.04
N GLU A 132 20.50 -11.71 6.79
CA GLU A 132 20.18 -12.21 8.14
C GLU A 132 19.86 -11.15 9.22
N ASN A 133 19.88 -9.85 8.92
CA ASN A 133 19.83 -8.75 9.89
C ASN A 133 18.73 -7.70 9.70
N LEU A 134 17.93 -7.76 8.63
CA LEU A 134 16.74 -6.93 8.52
C LEU A 134 15.52 -7.84 8.54
N ASP A 135 14.96 -7.98 9.74
CA ASP A 135 13.71 -8.69 9.99
C ASP A 135 12.56 -7.89 9.36
N LEU A 136 12.51 -7.92 8.03
CA LEU A 136 11.56 -7.15 7.24
C LEU A 136 10.17 -7.64 7.66
N PRO A 137 9.27 -6.75 8.11
CA PRO A 137 8.02 -7.21 8.70
C PRO A 137 7.28 -8.12 7.73
N ARG A 138 6.96 -9.35 8.16
CA ARG A 138 6.18 -10.35 7.39
C ARG A 138 4.91 -9.77 6.75
N ASP A 139 4.41 -8.68 7.30
CA ASP A 139 3.24 -7.98 6.78
C ASP A 139 3.50 -7.27 5.44
N LEU A 140 4.72 -6.82 5.15
CA LEU A 140 5.12 -6.28 3.84
C LEU A 140 5.17 -7.37 2.77
N GLU A 141 5.74 -8.53 3.07
CA GLU A 141 5.75 -9.67 2.15
C GLU A 141 4.30 -10.09 1.80
N ARG A 142 3.44 -10.20 2.82
CA ARG A 142 2.00 -10.48 2.65
C ARG A 142 1.30 -9.39 1.83
N LEU A 143 1.68 -8.13 1.99
CA LEU A 143 1.16 -7.03 1.19
C LEU A 143 1.59 -7.19 -0.28
N ALA A 144 2.84 -7.59 -0.55
CA ALA A 144 3.34 -7.87 -1.90
C ALA A 144 2.52 -8.98 -2.56
N VAL A 145 2.30 -10.09 -1.86
CA VAL A 145 1.46 -11.20 -2.34
C VAL A 145 0.02 -10.74 -2.60
N LYS A 146 -0.57 -9.96 -1.69
CA LYS A 146 -1.93 -9.41 -1.85
C LYS A 146 -2.04 -8.51 -3.06
N ILE A 147 -1.07 -7.61 -3.29
CA ILE A 147 -1.03 -6.70 -4.44
C ILE A 147 -0.87 -7.51 -5.74
N LYS A 148 0.10 -8.44 -5.79
CA LYS A 148 0.33 -9.32 -6.96
C LYS A 148 -0.91 -10.16 -7.31
N LYS A 149 -1.63 -10.66 -6.29
CA LYS A 149 -2.87 -11.43 -6.48
C LYS A 149 -4.05 -10.55 -6.90
N ALA A 150 -4.18 -9.36 -6.31
CA ALA A 150 -5.26 -8.43 -6.63
C ALA A 150 -5.14 -7.86 -8.05
N ASP A 151 -3.94 -7.83 -8.62
CA ASP A 151 -3.72 -7.22 -9.93
C ASP A 151 -2.67 -7.93 -10.81
N ARG A 152 -3.00 -9.15 -11.26
CA ARG A 152 -2.13 -9.94 -12.17
C ARG A 152 -1.85 -9.25 -13.51
N ARG A 153 -2.78 -8.46 -14.04
CA ARG A 153 -2.63 -7.82 -15.36
C ARG A 153 -1.76 -6.57 -15.29
N SER A 154 -1.88 -5.80 -14.22
CA SER A 154 -1.05 -4.63 -14.06
C SER A 154 0.34 -5.01 -13.57
N HIS A 155 0.52 -6.09 -12.79
CA HIS A 155 1.85 -6.57 -12.40
C HIS A 155 2.82 -6.76 -13.57
N LYS A 156 2.36 -7.36 -14.69
CA LYS A 156 3.18 -7.52 -15.89
C LYS A 156 3.59 -6.15 -16.48
N ARG A 157 2.62 -5.24 -16.66
CA ARG A 157 2.86 -3.86 -17.12
C ARG A 157 3.76 -3.08 -16.15
N TRP A 158 3.67 -3.34 -14.85
CA TRP A 158 4.45 -2.67 -13.82
C TRP A 158 5.92 -3.06 -13.86
N VAL A 159 6.21 -4.35 -14.01
CA VAL A 159 7.59 -4.83 -14.16
C VAL A 159 8.23 -4.22 -15.41
N GLU A 160 7.48 -4.15 -16.51
CA GLU A 160 7.96 -3.55 -17.77
C GLU A 160 8.19 -2.03 -17.63
N ASN A 161 7.22 -1.27 -17.08
CA ASN A 161 7.32 0.18 -16.93
C ASN A 161 8.34 0.61 -15.85
N GLY A 162 8.40 -0.11 -14.73
CA GLY A 162 9.34 0.16 -13.64
C GLY A 162 10.79 -0.01 -14.09
N ARG A 163 11.10 -1.09 -14.83
CA ARG A 163 12.41 -1.28 -15.45
C ARG A 163 12.79 -0.14 -16.38
N ALA A 164 11.86 0.30 -17.22
CA ALA A 164 12.10 1.42 -18.14
C ALA A 164 12.34 2.74 -17.39
N ARG A 165 11.65 2.98 -16.27
CA ARG A 165 11.84 4.18 -15.44
C ARG A 165 13.22 4.18 -14.77
N TYR A 166 13.65 3.05 -14.23
CA TYR A 166 15.01 2.88 -13.68
C TYR A 166 16.08 3.13 -14.72
N ALA A 167 15.97 2.50 -15.89
CA ALA A 167 16.95 2.67 -16.97
C ALA A 167 17.05 4.14 -17.43
N ARG A 168 15.99 4.94 -17.28
CA ARG A 168 16.05 6.39 -17.53
C ARG A 168 16.75 7.14 -16.41
N LEU A 169 16.43 6.83 -15.16
CA LEU A 169 17.02 7.47 -13.99
C LEU A 169 18.53 7.19 -13.90
N GLU A 170 18.94 5.95 -14.10
CA GLU A 170 20.34 5.53 -14.14
C GLU A 170 21.12 6.27 -15.23
N ARG A 171 20.54 6.39 -16.44
CA ARG A 171 21.12 7.20 -17.53
C ARG A 171 21.24 8.68 -17.18
N ARG A 172 20.32 9.24 -16.41
CA ARG A 172 20.42 10.64 -15.95
C ARG A 172 21.54 10.81 -14.95
N LEU A 173 21.61 9.94 -13.94
CA LEU A 173 22.66 9.96 -12.93
C LEU A 173 24.05 9.75 -13.53
N GLN A 174 24.18 8.90 -14.56
CA GLN A 174 25.44 8.74 -15.32
C GLN A 174 25.84 9.99 -16.10
N LYS A 175 24.88 10.76 -16.63
CA LYS A 175 25.16 12.04 -17.32
C LYS A 175 25.50 13.17 -16.35
N GLU A 176 24.93 13.13 -15.15
CA GLU A 176 25.13 14.13 -14.10
C GLU A 176 26.38 13.82 -13.26
N ALA A 177 26.97 12.62 -13.37
CA ALA A 177 28.24 12.27 -12.74
C ALA A 177 29.40 13.01 -13.45
N PRO A 178 30.25 13.75 -12.71
CA PRO A 178 31.40 14.42 -13.30
C PRO A 178 32.33 13.39 -13.93
N ALA A 179 32.84 13.69 -15.13
CA ALA A 179 33.90 12.90 -15.76
C ALA A 179 35.15 12.98 -14.86
N SER A 180 35.33 11.92 -14.06
CA SER A 180 36.56 11.65 -13.32
C SER A 180 37.68 11.23 -14.25
#